data_AF-A0A2N2F3T9-F1
#
_entry.id   AF-A0A2N2F3T9-F1
#
_cell.length_a   1.000
_cell.length_b   1.000
_cell.length_c   1.000
_cell.angle_alpha   90.00
_cell.angle_beta   90.00
_cell.angle_gamma   90.00
#
_symmetry.space_group_name_H-M   'P 1'
#
loop_
_entity.id
_entity.type
_entity.pdbx_description
1 polymer ?
#
loop_
_entity_poly.entity_id
_entity_poly.type
_entity_poly.pdbx_seq_one_letter_code
_entity_poly.pdbx_strand_id
1 'polypeptide(L)'
;MYMNEFMKIALEEARKGMKKRHGGPFGAVIVKDGKILAKSHNTVVKDRDATCHAEINVIKQASKKLKSFDLSSCVIYTTGKPCKMCEGAINWAKIKKVYYGNTYKEALIMCFNDETCNNEKLEMQRLDSSETAKLVEEWQDFPRKVTY
;
A
#
# COMPACT_ATOMS: atom_id res chain seq x y z
N MET A 1 -23.93 -16.86 4.11
CA MET A 1 -22.51 -16.68 4.47
C MET A 1 -22.35 -15.27 5.01
N TYR A 2 -21.88 -15.09 6.24
CA TYR A 2 -21.70 -13.76 6.83
C TYR A 2 -20.46 -13.08 6.23
N MET A 3 -20.59 -11.81 5.86
CA MET A 3 -19.47 -11.02 5.35
C MET A 3 -18.48 -10.72 6.50
N ASN A 4 -17.18 -10.84 6.23
CA ASN A 4 -16.15 -10.42 7.19
C ASN A 4 -16.30 -8.92 7.52
N GLU A 5 -16.31 -8.58 8.81
CA GLU A 5 -16.57 -7.21 9.28
C GLU A 5 -15.53 -6.18 8.81
N PHE A 6 -14.25 -6.56 8.74
CA PHE A 6 -13.17 -5.67 8.31
C PHE A 6 -13.21 -5.45 6.80
N MET A 7 -13.51 -6.49 6.03
CA MET A 7 -13.70 -6.37 4.58
C MET A 7 -14.94 -5.53 4.24
N LYS A 8 -16.00 -5.60 5.04
CA LYS A 8 -17.17 -4.72 4.92
C LYS A 8 -16.78 -3.25 5.04
N ILE A 9 -15.93 -2.92 6.01
CA ILE A 9 -15.46 -1.55 6.23
C ILE A 9 -14.51 -1.09 5.12
N ALA A 10 -13.68 -1.99 4.58
CA ALA A 10 -12.87 -1.70 3.40
C ALA A 10 -13.75 -1.35 2.18
N LEU A 11 -14.83 -2.09 1.93
CA LEU A 11 -15.80 -1.77 0.88
C LEU A 11 -16.50 -0.42 1.12
N GLU A 12 -16.84 -0.09 2.36
CA GLU A 12 -17.45 1.20 2.70
C GLU A 12 -16.51 2.38 2.37
N GLU A 13 -15.21 2.26 2.69
CA GLU A 13 -14.24 3.27 2.31
C GLU A 13 -14.06 3.34 0.79
N ALA A 14 -13.97 2.22 0.07
CA ALA A 14 -13.90 2.20 -1.39
C ALA A 14 -15.09 2.95 -2.03
N ARG A 15 -16.30 2.65 -1.57
CA ARG A 15 -17.53 3.32 -2.03
C ARG A 15 -17.54 4.81 -1.72
N LYS A 16 -17.05 5.20 -0.56
CA LYS A 16 -16.90 6.61 -0.17
C LYS A 16 -15.92 7.35 -1.09
N GLY A 17 -14.79 6.73 -1.43
CA GLY A 17 -13.82 7.27 -2.38
C GLY A 17 -14.43 7.51 -3.76
N MET A 18 -15.13 6.50 -4.30
CA MET A 18 -15.84 6.62 -5.59
C MET A 18 -16.89 7.73 -5.59
N LYS A 19 -17.78 7.76 -4.58
CA LYS A 19 -18.84 8.77 -4.47
C LYS A 19 -18.29 10.20 -4.43
N LYS A 20 -17.13 10.38 -3.80
CA LYS A 20 -16.45 11.68 -3.71
C LYS A 20 -15.51 11.96 -4.88
N ARG A 21 -15.40 11.04 -5.86
CA ARG A 21 -14.48 11.12 -7.00
C ARG A 21 -13.01 11.29 -6.57
N HIS A 22 -12.63 10.69 -5.44
CA HIS A 22 -11.27 10.80 -4.93
C HIS A 22 -10.27 9.91 -5.68
N GLY A 23 -10.73 8.83 -6.28
CA GLY A 23 -9.89 7.80 -6.88
C GLY A 23 -10.67 6.57 -7.30
N GLY A 24 -9.94 5.49 -7.59
CA GLY A 24 -10.51 4.20 -8.01
C GLY A 24 -11.31 3.48 -6.90
N PRO A 25 -11.97 2.35 -7.23
CA PRO A 25 -12.89 1.60 -6.37
C PRO A 25 -12.16 0.74 -5.30
N PHE A 26 -11.14 1.29 -4.65
CA PHE A 26 -10.28 0.55 -3.73
C PHE A 26 -10.32 1.12 -2.31
N GLY A 27 -10.43 0.23 -1.33
CA GLY A 27 -10.45 0.54 0.10
C GLY A 27 -9.63 -0.47 0.89
N ALA A 28 -9.06 -0.03 2.01
CA ALA A 28 -8.22 -0.86 2.86
C ALA A 28 -8.36 -0.49 4.34
N VAL A 29 -8.17 -1.49 5.20
CA VAL A 29 -8.25 -1.41 6.66
C VAL A 29 -7.03 -2.12 7.24
N ILE A 30 -6.38 -1.50 8.22
CA ILE A 30 -5.37 -2.15 9.05
C ILE A 30 -5.96 -2.43 10.43
N VAL A 31 -5.80 -3.67 10.86
CA VAL A 31 -6.28 -4.22 12.13
C VAL A 31 -5.08 -4.62 12.99
N LYS A 32 -5.13 -4.31 14.28
CA LYS A 32 -4.17 -4.74 15.30
C LYS A 32 -4.95 -5.27 16.50
N ASP A 33 -4.61 -6.47 16.97
CA ASP A 33 -5.28 -7.12 18.11
C ASP A 33 -6.81 -7.18 17.98
N GLY A 34 -7.30 -7.51 16.78
CA GLY A 34 -8.74 -7.59 16.46
C GLY A 34 -9.45 -6.23 16.37
N LYS A 35 -8.74 -5.10 16.49
CA LYS A 35 -9.32 -3.76 16.43
C LYS A 35 -8.81 -2.97 15.24
N ILE A 36 -9.67 -2.14 14.66
CA ILE A 36 -9.30 -1.28 13.54
C ILE A 36 -8.35 -0.19 14.01
N LEU A 37 -7.14 -0.21 13.49
CA LEU A 37 -6.14 0.82 13.72
C LEU A 37 -6.31 1.97 12.73
N ALA A 38 -6.52 1.67 11.45
CA ALA A 38 -6.70 2.66 10.39
C ALA A 38 -7.59 2.13 9.26
N LYS A 39 -8.23 3.04 8.53
CA LYS A 39 -8.99 2.73 7.32
C LYS A 39 -8.84 3.86 6.30
N SER A 40 -8.73 3.51 5.02
CA SER A 40 -8.58 4.48 3.94
C SER A 40 -9.13 3.95 2.63
N HIS A 41 -9.23 4.85 1.65
CA HIS A 41 -9.51 4.53 0.25
C HIS A 41 -8.44 5.14 -0.66
N ASN A 42 -8.51 4.77 -1.94
CA ASN A 42 -7.69 5.36 -2.99
C ASN A 42 -8.02 6.85 -3.15
N THR A 43 -6.99 7.70 -3.16
CA THR A 43 -7.11 9.16 -3.31
C THR A 43 -6.26 9.72 -4.43
N VAL A 44 -5.87 8.88 -5.41
CA VAL A 44 -4.98 9.26 -6.52
C VAL A 44 -5.46 10.52 -7.25
N VAL A 45 -6.76 10.59 -7.56
CA VAL A 45 -7.33 11.74 -8.30
C VAL A 45 -7.42 12.98 -7.42
N LYS A 46 -7.85 12.82 -6.17
CA LYS A 46 -7.99 13.92 -5.22
C LYS A 46 -6.65 14.57 -4.91
N ASP A 47 -5.64 13.76 -4.61
CA ASP A 47 -4.35 14.23 -4.10
C ASP A 47 -3.32 14.43 -5.23
N ARG A 48 -3.68 14.09 -6.48
CA ARG A 48 -2.81 14.15 -7.67
C ARG A 48 -1.49 13.41 -7.47
N ASP A 49 -1.55 12.28 -6.80
CA ASP A 49 -0.41 11.43 -6.44
C ASP A 49 -0.72 9.98 -6.83
N ALA A 50 0.02 9.45 -7.82
CA ALA A 50 -0.14 8.09 -8.32
C ALA A 50 0.08 7.02 -7.23
N THR A 51 0.79 7.35 -6.15
CA THR A 51 1.09 6.43 -5.05
C THR A 51 -0.03 6.35 -4.01
N CYS A 52 -1.04 7.23 -4.06
CA CYS A 52 -2.14 7.32 -3.10
C CYS A 52 -3.19 6.20 -3.25
N HIS A 53 -2.73 4.96 -3.38
CA HIS A 53 -3.55 3.75 -3.32
C HIS A 53 -4.09 3.51 -1.90
N ALA A 54 -5.15 2.71 -1.78
CA ALA A 54 -5.81 2.48 -0.50
C ALA A 54 -4.86 1.85 0.54
N GLU A 55 -4.04 0.88 0.13
CA GLU A 55 -3.05 0.19 0.96
C GLU A 55 -1.95 1.15 1.42
N ILE A 56 -1.40 1.96 0.51
CA ILE A 56 -0.38 2.96 0.84
C ILE A 56 -0.92 3.97 1.85
N ASN A 57 -2.13 4.48 1.60
CA ASN A 57 -2.76 5.47 2.48
C ASN A 57 -3.03 4.90 3.87
N VAL A 58 -3.53 3.67 3.97
CA VAL A 58 -3.82 3.06 5.28
C VAL A 58 -2.54 2.71 6.04
N ILE A 59 -1.47 2.27 5.36
CA ILE A 59 -0.14 2.06 5.96
C ILE A 59 0.40 3.37 6.51
N LYS A 60 0.42 4.46 5.72
CA LYS A 60 0.84 5.80 6.16
C LYS A 60 0.09 6.25 7.43
N GLN A 61 -1.22 6.01 7.49
CA GLN A 61 -2.04 6.35 8.67
C GLN A 61 -1.71 5.46 9.89
N ALA A 62 -1.57 4.14 9.70
CA ALA A 62 -1.25 3.21 10.78
C ALA A 62 0.14 3.51 11.38
N SER A 63 1.15 3.74 10.53
CA SER A 63 2.49 4.09 10.97
C SER A 63 2.52 5.38 11.79
N LYS A 64 1.79 6.42 11.37
CA LYS A 64 1.65 7.67 12.13
C LYS A 64 1.00 7.44 13.50
N LYS A 65 -0.06 6.62 13.57
CA LYS A 65 -0.75 6.32 14.84
C LYS A 65 0.12 5.54 15.81
N LEU A 66 0.90 4.58 15.31
CA LEU A 66 1.82 3.78 16.13
C LEU A 66 3.16 4.46 16.38
N LYS A 67 3.45 5.58 15.69
CA LYS A 67 4.77 6.21 15.65
C LYS A 67 5.87 5.19 15.28
N SER A 68 5.57 4.29 14.34
CA SER A 68 6.42 3.17 13.94
C SER A 68 6.31 2.91 12.45
N PHE A 69 7.42 2.57 11.79
CA PHE A 69 7.41 2.01 10.43
C PHE A 69 7.20 0.50 10.42
N ASP A 70 7.42 -0.18 11.56
CA ASP A 70 7.16 -1.60 11.74
C ASP A 70 5.69 -1.82 12.10
N LEU A 71 4.96 -2.49 11.20
CA LEU A 71 3.56 -2.89 11.35
C LEU A 71 3.41 -4.42 11.40
N SER A 72 4.45 -5.15 11.84
CA SER A 72 4.46 -6.62 11.87
C SER A 72 3.45 -7.27 12.81
N SER A 73 2.92 -6.52 13.76
CA SER A 73 1.80 -6.90 14.63
C SER A 73 0.43 -6.65 14.01
N CYS A 74 0.36 -6.13 12.79
CA CYS A 74 -0.88 -5.78 12.12
C CYS A 74 -1.27 -6.75 11.00
N VAL A 75 -2.54 -6.70 10.63
CA VAL A 75 -3.13 -7.40 9.47
C VAL A 75 -3.80 -6.36 8.58
N ILE A 76 -3.65 -6.49 7.26
CA ILE A 76 -4.34 -5.63 6.30
C ILE A 76 -5.47 -6.38 5.59
N TYR A 77 -6.60 -5.71 5.45
CA TYR A 77 -7.76 -6.13 4.66
C TYR A 77 -7.92 -5.12 3.52
N THR A 78 -7.91 -5.54 2.27
CA THR A 78 -8.02 -4.66 1.09
C THR A 78 -9.07 -5.19 0.11
N THR A 79 -9.80 -4.30 -0.55
CA THR A 79 -10.87 -4.70 -1.48
C THR A 79 -10.34 -5.30 -2.78
N GLY A 80 -9.06 -5.08 -3.11
CA GLY A 80 -8.39 -5.69 -4.27
C GLY A 80 -7.07 -6.32 -3.85
N LYS A 81 -6.64 -7.36 -4.56
CA LYS A 81 -5.31 -7.95 -4.38
C LYS A 81 -4.25 -6.86 -4.60
N PRO A 82 -3.29 -6.65 -3.67
CA PRO A 82 -2.33 -5.56 -3.78
C PRO A 82 -1.55 -5.59 -5.09
N CYS A 83 -1.50 -4.46 -5.82
CA CYS A 83 -0.58 -4.31 -6.96
C CYS A 83 0.89 -4.35 -6.52
N LYS A 84 1.84 -4.45 -7.46
CA LYS A 84 3.28 -4.52 -7.17
C LYS A 84 3.79 -3.43 -6.21
N MET A 85 3.32 -2.18 -6.38
CA MET A 85 3.67 -1.08 -5.47
C MET A 85 3.16 -1.33 -4.04
N CYS A 86 1.89 -1.70 -3.91
CA CYS A 86 1.25 -1.94 -2.61
C CYS A 86 1.84 -3.18 -1.93
N GLU A 87 2.15 -4.23 -2.68
CA GLU A 87 2.85 -5.43 -2.18
C GLU A 87 4.24 -5.08 -1.63
N GLY A 88 5.02 -4.28 -2.36
CA GLY A 88 6.31 -3.77 -1.86
C GLY A 88 6.15 -2.98 -0.57
N ALA A 89 5.18 -2.07 -0.49
CA ALA A 89 4.93 -1.29 0.72
C ALA A 89 4.48 -2.14 1.92
N ILE A 90 3.67 -3.17 1.70
CA ILE A 90 3.25 -4.13 2.74
C ILE A 90 4.48 -4.88 3.29
N ASN A 91 5.39 -5.30 2.42
CA ASN A 91 6.64 -5.96 2.80
C ASN A 91 7.57 -5.02 3.61
N TRP A 92 7.79 -3.79 3.14
CA TRP A 92 8.58 -2.78 3.86
C TRP A 92 7.99 -2.44 5.24
N ALA A 93 6.66 -2.44 5.36
CA ALA A 93 5.97 -2.26 6.63
C ALA A 93 5.93 -3.53 7.50
N LYS A 94 6.50 -4.66 7.03
CA LYS A 94 6.58 -5.96 7.73
C LYS A 94 5.23 -6.60 8.07
N ILE A 95 4.14 -6.18 7.42
CA ILE A 95 2.81 -6.74 7.66
C ILE A 95 2.79 -8.20 7.18
N LYS A 96 2.51 -9.13 8.09
CA LYS A 96 2.66 -10.57 7.81
C LYS A 96 1.44 -11.20 7.14
N LYS A 97 0.29 -10.52 7.13
CA LYS A 97 -0.96 -11.10 6.66
C LYS A 97 -1.81 -10.09 5.91
N VAL A 98 -2.22 -10.50 4.70
CA VAL A 98 -3.09 -9.76 3.80
C VAL A 98 -4.34 -10.60 3.54
N TYR A 99 -5.50 -9.99 3.72
CA TYR A 99 -6.76 -10.51 3.21
C TYR A 99 -7.23 -9.60 2.08
N TYR A 100 -7.57 -10.16 0.92
CA TYR A 100 -8.04 -9.38 -0.23
C TYR A 100 -9.40 -9.88 -0.73
N GLY A 101 -10.16 -8.97 -1.35
CA GLY A 101 -11.43 -9.26 -2.01
C GLY A 101 -11.22 -9.65 -3.47
N ASN A 102 -11.11 -8.64 -4.34
CA ASN A 102 -11.01 -8.82 -5.79
C ASN A 102 -9.62 -9.33 -6.19
N THR A 103 -9.60 -10.17 -7.22
CA THR A 103 -8.41 -10.65 -7.94
C THR A 103 -7.92 -9.62 -8.97
N TYR A 104 -6.71 -9.83 -9.52
CA TYR A 104 -6.20 -9.00 -10.62
C TYR A 104 -7.09 -9.03 -11.86
N LYS A 105 -7.70 -10.19 -12.17
CA LYS A 105 -8.64 -10.32 -13.29
C LYS A 105 -9.88 -9.44 -13.10
N GLU A 106 -10.40 -9.37 -11.88
CA GLU A 106 -11.55 -8.51 -11.54
C GLU A 106 -11.17 -7.03 -11.52
N ALA A 107 -9.96 -6.68 -11.09
CA ALA A 107 -9.42 -5.33 -11.23
C ALA A 107 -9.31 -4.90 -12.71
N LEU A 108 -8.87 -5.80 -13.59
CA LEU A 108 -8.75 -5.54 -15.02
C LEU A 108 -10.10 -5.25 -15.69
N ILE A 109 -11.18 -5.89 -15.25
CA ILE A 109 -12.55 -5.58 -15.72
C ILE A 109 -12.92 -4.12 -15.38
N MET A 110 -12.40 -3.58 -14.27
CA MET A 110 -12.54 -2.18 -13.88
C MET A 110 -11.52 -1.26 -14.55
N CYS A 111 -10.77 -1.76 -15.55
CA CYS A 111 -9.71 -1.07 -16.28
C CYS A 111 -8.45 -0.75 -15.44
N PHE A 112 -8.18 -1.51 -14.37
CA PHE A 112 -6.96 -1.39 -13.58
C PHE A 112 -6.05 -2.60 -13.80
N ASN A 113 -4.86 -2.36 -14.36
CA ASN A 113 -3.84 -3.39 -14.54
C ASN A 113 -2.95 -3.49 -13.30
N ASP A 114 -3.49 -4.07 -12.22
CA ASP A 114 -2.80 -4.14 -10.93
C ASP A 114 -1.65 -5.16 -10.93
N GLU A 115 -1.67 -6.13 -11.85
CA GLU A 115 -0.63 -7.15 -11.95
C GLU A 115 0.66 -6.61 -12.57
N THR A 116 0.57 -5.88 -13.69
CA THR A 116 1.76 -5.38 -14.41
C THR A 116 1.96 -3.87 -14.30
N CYS A 117 1.05 -3.15 -13.65
CA CYS A 117 0.97 -1.68 -13.67
C CYS A 117 0.66 -1.14 -15.08
N ASN A 118 0.58 0.18 -15.21
CA ASN A 118 0.15 0.88 -16.43
C ASN A 118 1.30 1.46 -17.29
N ASN A 119 2.56 1.27 -16.89
CA ASN A 119 3.72 1.73 -17.65
C ASN A 119 4.54 0.56 -18.19
N GLU A 120 4.26 0.18 -19.44
CA GLU A 120 4.96 -0.90 -20.15
C GLU A 120 6.30 -0.44 -20.77
N LYS A 121 6.59 0.86 -20.75
CA LYS A 121 7.76 1.47 -21.40
C LYS A 121 8.80 1.96 -20.39
N LEU A 122 8.78 1.42 -19.17
CA LEU A 122 9.77 1.76 -18.17
C LEU A 122 11.14 1.21 -18.60
N GLU A 123 12.04 2.11 -18.98
CA GLU A 123 13.45 1.79 -19.16
C GLU A 123 14.22 2.08 -17.87
N MET A 124 14.98 1.09 -17.40
CA MET A 124 15.85 1.23 -16.23
C MET A 124 17.30 1.06 -16.69
N GLN A 125 18.10 2.13 -16.55
CA GLN A 125 19.51 2.15 -16.91
C GLN A 125 20.35 2.46 -15.66
N ARG A 126 21.46 1.73 -15.49
CA ARG A 126 22.39 1.92 -14.37
C ARG A 126 23.45 2.96 -14.77
N LEU A 127 23.55 4.05 -14.02
CA LEU A 127 24.53 5.13 -14.22
C LEU A 127 25.36 5.34 -12.95
N ASP A 128 26.56 5.93 -13.10
CA ASP A 128 27.46 6.38 -12.03
C ASP A 128 27.68 5.37 -10.89
N SER A 129 27.78 4.10 -11.27
CA SER A 129 27.73 3.03 -10.30
C SER A 129 28.93 2.93 -9.36
N SER A 130 30.09 3.46 -9.77
CA SER A 130 31.27 3.57 -8.92
C SER A 130 31.09 4.63 -7.83
N GLU A 131 30.42 5.73 -8.12
CA GLU A 131 30.18 6.81 -7.15
C GLU A 131 29.04 6.43 -6.21
N THR A 132 27.93 5.89 -6.72
CA THR A 132 26.82 5.41 -5.89
C THR A 132 27.21 4.23 -4.99
N ALA A 133 28.23 3.44 -5.36
CA ALA A 133 28.77 2.40 -4.47
C ALA A 133 29.44 2.99 -3.22
N LYS A 134 30.05 4.18 -3.29
CA LYS A 134 30.66 4.84 -2.12
C LYS A 134 29.63 5.19 -1.05
N LEU A 135 28.40 5.51 -1.46
CA LEU A 135 27.29 5.74 -0.53
C LEU A 135 27.02 4.53 0.38
N VAL A 136 27.34 3.32 -0.09
CA VAL A 136 27.23 2.10 0.74
C VAL A 136 28.23 2.15 1.89
N GLU A 137 29.48 2.55 1.64
CA GLU A 137 30.52 2.72 2.66
C GLU A 137 30.15 3.86 3.62
N GLU A 138 29.70 5.01 3.09
CA GLU A 138 29.22 6.13 3.90
C GLU A 138 28.08 5.71 4.84
N TRP A 139 27.10 4.93 4.35
CA TRP A 139 26.05 4.38 5.20
C TRP A 139 26.55 3.31 6.16
N GLN A 140 27.62 2.57 5.83
CA GLN A 140 28.22 1.61 6.74
C GLN A 140 28.84 2.30 7.97
N ASP A 141 29.48 3.44 7.76
CA ASP A 141 30.15 4.19 8.81
C ASP A 141 29.24 5.23 9.50
N PHE A 142 28.04 5.49 8.96
CA PHE A 142 27.15 6.51 9.49
C PHE A 142 26.70 6.22 10.94
N PRO A 143 27.02 7.11 11.90
CA PRO A 143 26.65 6.90 13.30
C PRO A 143 25.14 7.02 13.49
N ARG A 144 24.57 6.17 14.35
CA ARG A 144 23.13 6.14 14.68
C ARG A 144 22.22 5.92 13.45
N LYS A 145 22.72 5.26 12.40
CA LYS A 145 21.88 4.85 11.27
C LYS A 145 20.74 3.93 11.73
N VAL A 146 19.59 4.08 11.09
CA VAL A 146 18.41 3.26 11.32
C VAL A 146 18.12 2.48 10.06
N THR A 147 18.13 1.15 10.15
CA THR A 147 17.68 0.25 9.10
C THR A 147 16.21 -0.11 9.35
N TYR A 148 15.41 -0.14 8.29
CA TYR A 148 13.98 -0.43 8.38
C TYR A 148 13.60 -1.59 7.48
#